data_AF-A0A4R2SSX0-F1
#
_entry.id   AF-A0A4R2SSX0-F1
#
_cell.length_a   1.000
_cell.length_b   1.000
_cell.length_c   1.000
_cell.angle_alpha   90.00
_cell.angle_beta   90.00
_cell.angle_gamma   90.00
#
_symmetry.space_group_name_H-M   'P 1'
#
loop_
_entity.id
_entity.type
_entity.pdbx_description
1 polymer ?
#
loop_
_entity_poly.entity_id
_entity_poly.type
_entity_poly.pdbx_seq_one_letter_code
_entity_poly.pdbx_strand_id
1 'polypeptide(L)'
;MTRFVVVVDTQWDFMAGEGALSVAGAEELVAPMQAWLSALTPDEVAGVLFTFDTHFVETYAASPEAQMFPIHCVRGTKGWGNMLDVASVDPAIPAWRIEKGVFDMWAEPGLVIEDARNAERPTIEREAFFSALAASGVTEVTVIGVAADYCVRWAVEGLLARGFVVTVPAGLTRGIERQIDAVAGENFAGKILVV
;
A
#
# COMPACT_ATOMS: atom_id res chain seq x y z
N MET A 1 7.49 -11.55 -16.16
CA MET A 1 6.93 -11.93 -14.84
C MET A 1 5.50 -11.44 -14.81
N THR A 2 4.57 -12.21 -14.24
CA THR A 2 3.14 -11.86 -14.29
C THR A 2 2.65 -11.14 -13.03
N ARG A 3 3.46 -11.12 -11.96
CA ARG A 3 3.03 -10.66 -10.62
C ARG A 3 3.75 -9.38 -10.17
N PHE A 4 3.05 -8.56 -9.39
CA PHE A 4 3.57 -7.38 -8.71
C PHE A 4 2.97 -7.29 -7.30
N VAL A 5 3.61 -6.55 -6.40
CA VAL A 5 3.16 -6.39 -5.01
C VAL A 5 2.91 -4.92 -4.69
N VAL A 6 1.80 -4.63 -4.02
CA VAL A 6 1.53 -3.33 -3.41
C VAL A 6 1.41 -3.52 -1.90
N VAL A 7 2.26 -2.82 -1.16
CA VAL A 7 2.29 -2.80 0.31
C VAL A 7 1.66 -1.48 0.76
N VAL A 8 0.49 -1.57 1.38
CA VAL A 8 -0.34 -0.43 1.69
C VAL A 8 -0.12 0.03 3.12
N ASP A 9 0.43 1.24 3.26
CA ASP A 9 0.44 2.06 4.48
C ASP A 9 0.87 1.30 5.75
N THR A 10 1.94 0.52 5.68
CA THR A 10 2.52 -0.21 6.82
C THR A 10 3.35 0.69 7.74
N GLN A 11 2.91 1.94 7.92
CA GLN A 11 3.59 2.98 8.68
C GLN A 11 3.35 2.84 10.18
N TRP A 12 4.27 3.33 10.99
CA TRP A 12 4.24 3.21 12.45
C TRP A 12 2.91 3.66 13.05
N ASP A 13 2.36 4.79 12.58
CA ASP A 13 1.10 5.33 13.12
C ASP A 13 -0.11 4.42 12.90
N PHE A 14 -0.11 3.59 11.86
CA PHE A 14 -1.16 2.61 11.59
C PHE A 14 -0.88 1.24 12.20
N MET A 15 0.39 0.86 12.29
CA MET A 15 0.79 -0.52 12.61
C MET A 15 1.06 -0.72 14.10
N ALA A 16 1.81 0.16 14.75
CA ALA A 16 2.18 0.01 16.15
C ALA A 16 0.98 0.29 17.07
N GLY A 17 0.85 -0.45 18.18
CA GLY A 17 -0.25 -0.22 19.14
C GLY A 17 -0.28 1.20 19.73
N GLU A 18 0.87 1.89 19.76
CA GLU A 18 1.03 3.28 20.22
C GLU A 18 0.96 4.32 19.08
N GLY A 19 0.68 3.88 17.85
CA GLY A 19 0.57 4.75 16.69
C GLY A 19 -0.60 5.73 16.82
N ALA A 20 -0.47 6.92 16.20
CA ALA A 20 -1.48 7.97 16.28
C ALA A 20 -2.87 7.54 15.75
N LEU A 21 -2.91 6.55 14.84
CA LEU A 21 -4.12 6.01 14.24
C LEU A 21 -4.02 4.49 14.07
N SER A 22 -3.64 3.80 15.14
CA SER A 22 -3.37 2.36 15.10
C SER A 22 -4.57 1.53 14.67
N VAL A 23 -4.37 0.61 13.74
CA VAL A 23 -5.32 -0.45 13.38
C VAL A 23 -5.14 -1.60 14.36
N ALA A 24 -6.21 -1.96 15.08
CA ALA A 24 -6.14 -2.92 16.17
C ALA A 24 -5.53 -4.27 15.77
N GLY A 25 -4.36 -4.60 16.34
CA GLY A 25 -3.62 -5.83 16.08
C GLY A 25 -2.88 -5.89 14.73
N ALA A 26 -2.69 -4.74 14.06
CA ALA A 26 -1.88 -4.67 12.85
C ALA A 26 -0.37 -4.93 13.12
N GLU A 27 0.12 -4.63 14.32
CA GLU A 27 1.51 -4.93 14.73
C GLU A 27 1.85 -6.43 14.58
N GLU A 28 0.87 -7.32 14.81
CA GLU A 28 1.03 -8.77 14.64
C GLU A 28 1.31 -9.19 13.19
N LEU A 29 0.98 -8.34 12.21
CA LEU A 29 1.19 -8.61 10.80
C LEU A 29 2.61 -8.27 10.33
N VAL A 30 3.36 -7.46 11.08
CA VAL A 30 4.69 -6.96 10.67
C VAL A 30 5.63 -8.13 10.38
N ALA A 31 5.77 -9.06 11.33
CA ALA A 31 6.66 -10.21 11.14
C ALA A 31 6.20 -11.17 10.02
N PRO A 32 4.91 -11.57 9.90
CA PRO A 32 4.41 -12.31 8.75
C PRO A 32 4.62 -11.62 7.40
N MET A 33 4.32 -10.32 7.29
CA MET A 33 4.51 -9.53 6.06
C MET A 33 5.98 -9.48 5.69
N GLN A 34 6.87 -9.25 6.66
CA GLN A 34 8.29 -9.19 6.40
C GLN A 34 8.86 -10.54 5.96
N ALA A 35 8.47 -11.63 6.63
CA ALA A 35 8.85 -12.97 6.23
C ALA A 35 8.35 -13.32 4.81
N TRP A 36 7.12 -12.93 4.48
CA TRP A 36 6.56 -13.14 3.15
C TRP A 36 7.30 -12.33 2.07
N LEU A 37 7.58 -11.04 2.33
CA LEU A 37 8.35 -10.18 1.43
C LEU A 37 9.77 -10.71 1.18
N SER A 38 10.43 -11.25 2.21
CA SER A 38 11.76 -11.84 2.11
C SER A 38 11.82 -13.18 1.39
N ALA A 39 10.67 -13.85 1.21
CA ALA A 39 10.59 -15.09 0.46
C ALA A 39 10.33 -14.86 -1.03
N LEU A 40 10.00 -13.63 -1.46
CA LEU A 40 9.79 -13.29 -2.86
C LEU A 40 11.10 -13.43 -3.65
N THR A 41 11.00 -13.98 -4.86
CA THR A 41 12.14 -14.11 -5.77
C THR A 41 11.98 -13.24 -7.02
N PRO A 42 13.08 -12.78 -7.62
CA PRO A 42 13.02 -11.94 -8.80
C PRO A 42 12.41 -12.65 -10.02
N ASP A 43 12.36 -13.97 -10.09
CA ASP A 43 11.67 -14.70 -11.16
C ASP A 43 10.14 -14.73 -11.01
N GLU A 44 9.62 -14.48 -9.80
CA GLU A 44 8.20 -14.50 -9.49
C GLU A 44 7.53 -13.12 -9.60
N VAL A 45 8.21 -12.06 -9.13
CA VAL A 45 7.65 -10.71 -9.01
C VAL A 45 8.44 -9.66 -9.77
N ALA A 46 7.72 -8.79 -10.50
CA ALA A 46 8.30 -7.69 -11.26
C ALA A 46 8.74 -6.51 -10.38
N GLY A 47 8.26 -6.45 -9.14
CA GLY A 47 8.59 -5.39 -8.18
C GLY A 47 7.62 -5.31 -7.01
N VAL A 48 7.95 -4.43 -6.07
CA VAL A 48 7.15 -4.11 -4.89
C VAL A 48 6.98 -2.59 -4.82
N LEU A 49 5.74 -2.12 -4.63
CA LEU A 49 5.43 -0.71 -4.37
C LEU A 49 4.95 -0.55 -2.93
N PHE A 50 5.62 0.32 -2.16
CA PHE A 50 5.19 0.73 -0.83
C PHE A 50 4.41 2.05 -0.92
N THR A 51 3.19 2.09 -0.40
CA THR A 51 2.44 3.34 -0.28
C THR A 51 2.67 3.96 1.09
N PHE A 52 2.70 5.29 1.12
CA PHE A 52 2.85 6.07 2.33
C PHE A 52 1.75 7.12 2.35
N ASP A 53 0.83 6.97 3.28
CA ASP A 53 0.03 8.09 3.69
C ASP A 53 0.91 9.18 4.30
N THR A 54 0.71 10.42 3.87
CA THR A 54 1.67 11.50 4.12
C THR A 54 0.93 12.79 4.38
N HIS A 55 1.03 13.26 5.61
CA HIS A 55 0.39 14.49 6.05
C HIS A 55 1.38 15.54 6.55
N PHE A 56 0.93 16.78 6.57
CA PHE A 56 1.66 17.94 7.07
C PHE A 56 0.82 18.65 8.13
N VAL A 57 1.46 19.06 9.23
CA VAL A 57 0.79 19.69 10.37
C VAL A 57 0.04 20.95 9.95
N GLU A 58 0.61 21.69 9.00
CA GLU A 58 0.13 22.99 8.54
C GLU A 58 -1.17 22.88 7.73
N THR A 59 -1.41 21.75 7.06
CA THR A 59 -2.53 21.58 6.13
C THR A 59 -3.56 20.57 6.59
N TYR A 60 -3.19 19.62 7.48
CA TYR A 60 -4.07 18.52 7.86
C TYR A 60 -5.39 18.99 8.46
N ALA A 61 -5.38 19.99 9.35
CA ALA A 61 -6.59 20.47 10.02
C ALA A 61 -7.68 21.02 9.06
N ALA A 62 -7.32 21.35 7.82
CA ALA A 62 -8.25 21.80 6.79
C ALA A 62 -8.69 20.68 5.82
N SER A 63 -8.15 19.47 5.95
CA SER A 63 -8.50 18.33 5.09
C SER A 63 -9.88 17.78 5.47
N PRO A 64 -10.59 17.13 4.52
CA PRO A 64 -11.80 16.38 4.84
C PRO A 64 -11.56 15.27 5.88
N GLU A 65 -10.37 14.67 5.84
CA GLU A 65 -9.97 13.55 6.70
C GLU A 65 -9.84 13.93 8.17
N ALA A 66 -9.45 15.17 8.49
CA ALA A 66 -9.39 15.67 9.87
C ALA A 66 -10.75 15.67 10.59
N GLN A 67 -11.86 15.52 9.87
CA GLN A 67 -13.19 15.34 10.47
C GLN A 67 -13.43 13.93 11.00
N MET A 68 -12.65 12.95 10.53
CA MET A 68 -12.79 11.53 10.83
C MET A 68 -11.68 11.03 11.74
N PHE A 69 -10.45 11.53 11.54
CA PHE A 69 -9.27 10.98 12.18
C PHE A 69 -8.34 12.05 12.77
N PRO A 70 -7.65 11.74 13.89
CA PRO A 70 -6.59 12.59 14.40
C PRO A 70 -5.46 12.72 13.38
N ILE A 71 -4.62 13.75 13.52
CA ILE A 71 -3.41 13.85 12.70
C ILE A 71 -2.51 12.62 12.93
N HIS A 72 -2.00 12.07 11.83
CA HIS A 72 -1.18 10.88 11.79
C HIS A 72 -0.23 10.98 10.58
N CYS A 73 0.71 10.03 10.46
CA CYS A 73 1.61 9.88 9.32
C CYS A 73 2.27 11.21 8.88
N VAL A 74 2.65 12.03 9.86
CA VAL A 74 3.25 13.34 9.59
C VAL A 74 4.66 13.15 9.02
N ARG A 75 4.90 13.68 7.83
CA ARG A 75 6.16 13.48 7.10
C ARG A 75 7.38 13.83 7.97
N GLY A 76 8.37 12.95 7.98
CA GLY A 76 9.61 13.13 8.76
C GLY A 76 9.51 12.78 10.25
N THR A 77 8.35 12.36 10.74
CA THR A 77 8.20 11.84 12.10
C THR A 77 8.38 10.32 12.15
N LYS A 78 8.50 9.76 13.36
CA LYS A 78 8.48 8.31 13.59
C LYS A 78 7.18 7.68 13.03
N GLY A 79 6.05 8.36 13.22
CA GLY A 79 4.72 7.90 12.81
C GLY A 79 4.60 7.61 11.30
N TRP A 80 5.30 8.41 10.49
CA TRP A 80 5.36 8.24 9.04
C TRP A 80 6.28 7.10 8.58
N GLY A 81 7.23 6.66 9.42
CA GLY A 81 8.19 5.62 9.07
C GLY A 81 7.53 4.26 8.84
N ASN A 82 7.98 3.53 7.82
CA ASN A 82 7.51 2.18 7.54
C ASN A 82 8.00 1.21 8.64
N MET A 83 7.12 0.31 9.11
CA MET A 83 7.51 -0.79 10.00
C MET A 83 8.08 -2.00 9.26
N LEU A 84 7.94 -2.06 7.93
CA LEU A 84 8.61 -3.05 7.09
C LEU A 84 9.94 -2.50 6.57
N ASP A 85 10.98 -3.34 6.61
CA ASP A 85 12.29 -2.98 6.05
C ASP A 85 12.33 -3.29 4.56
N VAL A 86 12.47 -2.26 3.72
CA VAL A 86 12.60 -2.40 2.26
C VAL A 86 13.84 -3.23 1.87
N ALA A 87 14.87 -3.26 2.73
CA ALA A 87 16.05 -4.10 2.52
C ALA A 87 15.77 -5.59 2.69
N SER A 88 14.62 -5.98 3.26
CA SER A 88 14.23 -7.38 3.39
C SER A 88 13.71 -7.97 2.08
N VAL A 89 13.33 -7.14 1.11
CA VAL A 89 13.00 -7.55 -0.26
C VAL A 89 14.31 -7.76 -1.03
N ASP A 90 14.42 -8.88 -1.76
CA ASP A 90 15.60 -9.21 -2.56
C ASP A 90 16.07 -7.99 -3.38
N PRO A 91 17.36 -7.61 -3.33
CA PRO A 91 17.87 -6.43 -4.02
C PRO A 91 17.70 -6.48 -5.55
N ALA A 92 17.54 -7.67 -6.14
CA ALA A 92 17.23 -7.85 -7.56
C ALA A 92 15.76 -7.56 -7.90
N ILE A 93 14.86 -7.51 -6.91
CA ILE A 93 13.46 -7.10 -7.09
C ILE A 93 13.40 -5.57 -6.97
N PRO A 94 12.91 -4.84 -7.99
CA PRO A 94 12.70 -3.39 -7.89
C PRO A 94 11.75 -3.03 -6.74
N ALA A 95 12.15 -2.07 -5.90
CA ALA A 95 11.33 -1.56 -4.81
C ALA A 95 11.03 -0.08 -5.02
N TRP A 96 9.77 0.27 -4.93
CA TRP A 96 9.25 1.59 -5.26
C TRP A 96 8.48 2.16 -4.08
N ARG A 97 8.31 3.48 -4.05
CA ARG A 97 7.41 4.13 -3.09
C ARG A 97 6.55 5.20 -3.76
N ILE A 98 5.39 5.44 -3.18
CA ILE A 98 4.50 6.56 -3.52
C ILE A 98 4.00 7.20 -2.22
N GLU A 99 4.09 8.52 -2.14
CA GLU A 99 3.48 9.31 -1.07
C GLU A 99 2.11 9.83 -1.54
N LYS A 100 1.08 9.68 -0.72
CA LYS A 100 -0.30 10.15 -0.96
C LYS A 100 -0.80 10.91 0.27
N GLY A 101 -1.66 11.90 0.07
CA GLY A 101 -2.28 12.70 1.13
C GLY A 101 -3.73 12.32 1.46
N VAL A 102 -4.27 11.26 0.83
CA VAL A 102 -5.62 10.73 1.07
C VAL A 102 -5.64 9.20 1.03
N PHE A 103 -6.71 8.57 1.51
CA PHE A 103 -6.88 7.10 1.47
C PHE A 103 -6.77 6.50 0.07
N ASP A 104 -7.40 7.16 -0.90
CA ASP A 104 -7.46 6.71 -2.29
C ASP A 104 -6.17 7.12 -3.02
N MET A 105 -5.23 6.18 -3.12
CA MET A 105 -3.95 6.38 -3.83
C MET A 105 -4.11 6.73 -5.32
N TRP A 106 -5.33 6.70 -5.86
CA TRP A 106 -5.67 7.06 -7.23
C TRP A 106 -6.31 8.45 -7.37
N ALA A 107 -6.81 9.04 -6.28
CA ALA A 107 -7.60 10.27 -6.33
C ALA A 107 -6.76 11.53 -6.60
N GLU A 108 -5.57 11.61 -6.03
CA GLU A 108 -4.69 12.77 -6.21
C GLU A 108 -4.02 12.72 -7.60
N PRO A 109 -4.11 13.81 -8.39
CA PRO A 109 -3.40 13.90 -9.67
C PRO A 109 -1.92 14.21 -9.45
N GLY A 110 -1.08 13.75 -10.39
CA GLY A 110 0.36 14.09 -10.41
C GLY A 110 1.19 13.41 -9.32
N LEU A 111 0.68 12.36 -8.67
CA LEU A 111 1.51 11.55 -7.79
C LEU A 111 2.58 10.82 -8.61
N VAL A 112 3.78 10.75 -8.02
CA VAL A 112 4.94 10.11 -8.64
C VAL A 112 5.40 8.91 -7.84
N ILE A 113 5.95 7.93 -8.56
CA ILE A 113 6.62 6.76 -8.03
C ILE A 113 8.12 7.05 -7.96
N GLU A 114 8.71 6.78 -6.81
CA GLU A 114 10.15 6.93 -6.56
C GLU A 114 10.79 5.57 -6.31
N ASP A 115 12.09 5.45 -6.54
CA ASP A 115 12.86 4.27 -6.10
C ASP A 115 12.98 4.31 -4.57
N ALA A 116 12.48 3.27 -3.90
CA ALA A 116 12.42 3.21 -2.44
C ALA A 116 13.80 3.06 -1.78
N ARG A 117 14.83 2.68 -2.56
CA ARG A 117 16.20 2.47 -2.08
C ARG A 117 17.16 3.57 -2.53
N ASN A 118 16.78 4.40 -3.51
CA ASN A 118 17.59 5.49 -4.00
C ASN A 118 16.75 6.68 -4.51
N ALA A 119 16.55 7.67 -3.64
CA ALA A 119 15.79 8.89 -3.95
C ALA A 119 16.46 9.83 -4.98
N GLU A 120 17.70 9.57 -5.40
CA GLU A 120 18.36 10.34 -6.47
C GLU A 120 17.93 9.86 -7.87
N ARG A 121 17.26 8.70 -7.98
CA ARG A 121 16.75 8.23 -9.26
C ARG A 121 15.56 9.06 -9.74
N PRO A 122 15.39 9.22 -11.06
CA PRO A 122 14.24 9.91 -11.62
C PRO A 122 12.92 9.29 -11.15
N THR A 123 11.94 10.16 -10.90
CA THR A 123 10.59 9.75 -10.57
C THR A 123 9.80 9.37 -11.82
N ILE A 124 8.73 8.59 -11.64
CA ILE A 124 7.83 8.15 -12.72
C ILE A 124 6.41 8.54 -12.34
N GLU A 125 5.66 9.20 -13.23
CA GLU A 125 4.24 9.48 -12.98
C GLU A 125 3.45 8.19 -12.67
N ARG A 126 2.58 8.20 -11.65
CA ARG A 126 1.80 7.01 -11.21
C ARG A 126 1.10 6.31 -12.37
N GLU A 127 0.40 7.06 -13.22
CA GLU A 127 -0.33 6.46 -14.35
C GLU A 127 0.61 5.86 -15.40
N ALA A 128 1.76 6.50 -15.65
CA ALA A 128 2.77 5.97 -16.56
C ALA A 128 3.40 4.69 -16.00
N PHE A 129 3.65 4.64 -14.68
CA PHE A 129 4.18 3.46 -14.00
C PHE A 129 3.26 2.25 -14.16
N PHE A 130 1.97 2.38 -13.81
CA PHE A 130 1.03 1.25 -13.90
C PHE A 130 0.72 0.85 -15.36
N SER A 131 0.71 1.81 -16.30
CA SER A 131 0.59 1.52 -17.73
C SER A 131 1.79 0.72 -18.25
N ALA A 132 3.01 1.12 -17.88
CA ALA A 132 4.24 0.39 -18.24
C ALA A 132 4.28 -1.00 -17.60
N LEU A 133 3.82 -1.13 -16.36
CA LEU A 133 3.72 -2.40 -15.65
C LEU A 133 2.83 -3.39 -16.42
N ALA A 134 1.62 -2.97 -16.80
CA ALA A 134 0.72 -3.79 -17.61
C ALA A 134 1.32 -4.12 -19.00
N ALA A 135 1.94 -3.14 -19.66
CA ALA A 135 2.61 -3.35 -20.95
C ALA A 135 3.79 -4.34 -20.88
N SER A 136 4.39 -4.51 -19.70
CA SER A 136 5.47 -5.49 -19.45
C SER A 136 4.97 -6.93 -19.26
N GLY A 137 3.64 -7.15 -19.29
CA GLY A 137 3.02 -8.46 -19.13
C GLY A 137 2.66 -8.82 -17.68
N VAL A 138 2.72 -7.86 -16.76
CA VAL A 138 2.17 -8.04 -15.40
C VAL A 138 0.65 -7.98 -15.45
N THR A 139 0.01 -9.00 -14.90
CA THR A 139 -1.45 -9.17 -14.90
C THR A 139 -2.02 -9.36 -13.50
N GLU A 140 -1.19 -9.74 -12.54
CA GLU A 140 -1.59 -10.09 -11.17
C GLU A 140 -0.92 -9.15 -10.16
N VAL A 141 -1.70 -8.64 -9.21
CA VAL A 141 -1.20 -7.78 -8.13
C VAL A 141 -1.62 -8.36 -6.79
N THR A 142 -0.65 -8.64 -5.93
CA THR A 142 -0.90 -8.97 -4.52
C THR A 142 -0.87 -7.69 -3.71
N VAL A 143 -1.94 -7.41 -2.97
CA VAL A 143 -2.04 -6.25 -2.08
C VAL A 143 -1.99 -6.75 -0.64
N ILE A 144 -1.08 -6.18 0.15
CA ILE A 144 -0.95 -6.43 1.59
C ILE A 144 -0.95 -5.08 2.32
N GLY A 145 -1.07 -5.09 3.64
CA GLY A 145 -1.03 -3.87 4.47
C GLY A 145 -2.38 -3.51 5.06
N VAL A 146 -2.57 -2.23 5.39
CA VAL A 146 -3.74 -1.75 6.14
C VAL A 146 -4.30 -0.44 5.58
N ALA A 147 -5.55 -0.07 5.84
CA ALA A 147 -6.61 -0.91 6.38
C ALA A 147 -7.46 -1.54 5.27
N ALA A 148 -7.94 -2.77 5.46
CA ALA A 148 -8.74 -3.54 4.51
C ALA A 148 -9.96 -2.76 3.96
N ASP A 149 -10.59 -1.93 4.81
CA ASP A 149 -11.79 -1.15 4.55
C ASP A 149 -11.55 0.30 4.12
N TYR A 150 -10.29 0.73 4.06
CA TYR A 150 -9.86 2.06 3.62
C TYR A 150 -8.83 1.97 2.49
N CYS A 151 -7.55 2.20 2.77
CA CYS A 151 -6.50 2.34 1.76
C CYS A 151 -6.36 1.07 0.90
N VAL A 152 -6.45 -0.12 1.52
CA VAL A 152 -6.41 -1.40 0.77
C VAL A 152 -7.62 -1.50 -0.16
N ARG A 153 -8.82 -1.17 0.32
CA ARG A 153 -10.03 -1.17 -0.52
C ARG A 153 -9.86 -0.29 -1.75
N TRP A 154 -9.39 0.95 -1.58
CA TRP A 154 -9.18 1.87 -2.71
C TRP A 154 -8.05 1.43 -3.63
N ALA A 155 -6.95 0.89 -3.08
CA ALA A 155 -5.88 0.29 -3.87
C ALA A 155 -6.42 -0.83 -4.77
N VAL A 156 -7.18 -1.76 -4.19
CA VAL A 156 -7.84 -2.86 -4.92
C VAL A 156 -8.78 -2.33 -5.99
N GLU A 157 -9.63 -1.35 -5.67
CA GLU A 157 -10.61 -0.79 -6.62
C GLU A 157 -9.93 -0.21 -7.86
N GLY A 158 -8.89 0.60 -7.69
CA GLY A 158 -8.17 1.19 -8.81
C GLY A 158 -7.28 0.21 -9.58
N LEU A 159 -6.77 -0.84 -8.94
CA LEU A 159 -6.08 -1.94 -9.64
C LEU A 159 -7.03 -2.75 -10.52
N LEU A 160 -8.21 -3.10 -9.99
CA LEU A 160 -9.25 -3.80 -10.74
C LEU A 160 -9.73 -2.95 -11.93
N ALA A 161 -9.92 -1.63 -11.73
CA ALA A 161 -10.30 -0.70 -12.79
C ALA A 161 -9.25 -0.62 -13.92
N ARG A 162 -7.97 -0.91 -13.61
CA ARG A 162 -6.86 -0.96 -14.57
C ARG A 162 -6.65 -2.35 -15.19
N GLY A 163 -7.52 -3.31 -14.89
CA GLY A 163 -7.53 -4.64 -15.51
C GLY A 163 -6.61 -5.67 -14.86
N PHE A 164 -6.03 -5.37 -13.68
CA PHE A 164 -5.27 -6.36 -12.92
C PHE A 164 -6.19 -7.37 -12.23
N VAL A 165 -5.72 -8.60 -12.09
CA VAL A 165 -6.25 -9.58 -11.15
C VAL A 165 -5.65 -9.30 -9.79
N VAL A 166 -6.50 -9.15 -8.76
CA VAL A 166 -6.03 -8.72 -7.44
C VAL A 166 -6.20 -9.85 -6.41
N THR A 167 -5.16 -10.08 -5.62
CA THR A 167 -5.19 -10.98 -4.45
C THR A 167 -4.87 -10.20 -3.19
N VAL A 168 -5.66 -10.38 -2.14
CA VAL A 168 -5.45 -9.76 -0.82
C VAL A 168 -5.42 -10.85 0.24
N PRO A 169 -4.26 -11.40 0.60
CA PRO A 169 -4.18 -12.49 1.57
C PRO A 169 -4.69 -12.02 2.94
N ALA A 170 -5.77 -12.63 3.45
CA ALA A 170 -6.37 -12.24 4.73
C ALA A 170 -5.38 -12.23 5.91
N GLY A 171 -4.36 -13.11 5.89
CA GLY A 171 -3.31 -13.16 6.91
C GLY A 171 -2.26 -12.03 6.82
N LEU A 172 -2.29 -11.22 5.75
CA LEU A 172 -1.37 -10.10 5.49
C LEU A 172 -2.12 -8.78 5.31
N THR A 173 -3.34 -8.69 5.82
CA THR A 173 -4.10 -7.44 5.88
C THR A 173 -4.98 -7.41 7.12
N ARG A 174 -5.45 -6.22 7.50
CA ARG A 174 -6.44 -6.05 8.57
C ARG A 174 -7.26 -4.79 8.34
N GLY A 175 -8.56 -4.87 8.61
CA GLY A 175 -9.46 -3.72 8.58
C GLY A 175 -9.60 -3.06 9.94
N ILE A 176 -10.05 -1.80 9.94
CA ILE A 176 -10.42 -1.07 11.17
C ILE A 176 -11.74 -1.64 11.70
N GLU A 177 -12.78 -1.64 10.86
CA GLU A 177 -14.11 -2.14 11.22
C GLU A 177 -14.43 -3.43 10.44
N ARG A 178 -14.13 -3.44 9.13
CA ARG A 178 -14.48 -4.56 8.24
C ARG A 178 -13.22 -5.24 7.74
N GLN A 179 -13.11 -6.54 8.02
CA GLN A 179 -12.04 -7.38 7.50
C GLN A 179 -12.22 -7.66 6.00
N ILE A 180 -11.16 -8.13 5.35
CA ILE A 180 -11.12 -8.23 3.88
C ILE A 180 -12.22 -9.09 3.29
N ASP A 181 -12.67 -10.15 3.97
CA ASP A 181 -13.79 -10.99 3.51
C ASP A 181 -15.09 -10.21 3.38
N ALA A 182 -15.39 -9.34 4.35
CA ALA A 182 -16.58 -8.49 4.33
C ALA A 182 -16.46 -7.43 3.23
N VAL A 183 -15.29 -6.79 3.13
CA VAL A 183 -15.02 -5.80 2.07
C VAL A 183 -15.14 -6.43 0.67
N ALA A 184 -14.61 -7.63 0.47
CA ALA A 184 -14.73 -8.36 -0.79
C ALA A 184 -16.19 -8.65 -1.16
N GLY A 185 -16.99 -9.13 -0.20
CA GLY A 185 -18.40 -9.42 -0.42
C GLY A 185 -19.25 -8.17 -0.71
N GLU A 186 -18.98 -7.06 -0.02
CA GLU A 186 -19.77 -5.83 -0.12
C GLU A 186 -19.38 -4.94 -1.31
N ASN A 187 -18.08 -4.81 -1.58
CA ASN A 187 -17.55 -3.86 -2.54
C ASN A 187 -17.16 -4.48 -3.89
N PHE A 188 -16.86 -5.78 -3.90
CA PHE A 188 -16.22 -6.44 -5.06
C PHE A 188 -16.95 -7.71 -5.51
N ALA A 189 -18.23 -7.87 -5.16
CA ALA A 189 -19.05 -8.99 -5.63
C ALA A 189 -19.01 -9.13 -7.16
N GLY A 190 -18.59 -10.30 -7.64
CA GLY A 190 -18.47 -10.60 -9.07
C GLY A 190 -17.24 -10.02 -9.76
N LYS A 191 -16.28 -9.45 -9.02
CA LYS A 191 -14.97 -9.02 -9.53
C LYS A 191 -13.94 -10.14 -9.36
N ILE A 192 -12.81 -10.01 -10.07
CA ILE A 192 -11.67 -10.94 -9.96
C ILE A 192 -10.79 -10.51 -8.78
N LEU A 193 -11.34 -10.61 -7.58
CA LEU A 193 -10.65 -10.42 -6.31
C LEU A 193 -10.57 -11.76 -5.58
N VAL A 194 -9.36 -12.15 -5.16
CA VAL A 194 -9.11 -13.33 -4.33
C VAL A 194 -8.73 -12.87 -2.93
N VAL A 195 -9.37 -13.42 -1.90
CA VAL A 195 -9.10 -13.15 -0.48
C VAL A 195 -8.62 -14.40 0.25
#